data_AF-A0A142CLE3-F1
#
_entry.id   AF-A0A142CLE3-F1
#
_cell.length_a   1.000
_cell.length_b   1.000
_cell.length_c   1.000
_cell.angle_alpha   90.00
_cell.angle_beta   90.00
_cell.angle_gamma   90.00
#
_symmetry.space_group_name_H-M   'P 1'
#
loop_
_entity.id
_entity.type
_entity.pdbx_description
1 polymer ?
#
loop_
_entity_poly.entity_id
_entity_poly.type
_entity_poly.pdbx_seq_one_letter_code
_entity_poly.pdbx_strand_id
1 'polypeptide(L)'
;MTECCSLGRYVHGQEAIDRRLKFLTMDSGRVVRGRFILGLGAAQFADRATVDRLRELAEITSTAAPAVAVSAVDPASPYGTILPWPSHPTRVRPARRTGAFVVISGGHLVLYLQQGGKQLFTYLEPDGPEQTEAMAVALTALSKALGRDRRYRFTLELVNGNPVRHSHLVPALKAVGFSSVPKGLYWGN
;
A
#
# COMPACT_ATOMS: atom_id res chain seq x y z
N MET A 1 16.28 -1.17 34.28
CA MET A 1 15.28 -2.17 33.85
C MET A 1 13.93 -1.64 34.27
N THR A 2 13.21 -0.98 33.36
CA THR A 2 11.89 -0.42 33.63
C THR A 2 11.03 -0.74 32.42
N GLU A 3 10.10 -1.66 32.64
CA GLU A 3 9.21 -2.21 31.63
C GLU A 3 8.15 -1.20 31.15
N CYS A 4 7.82 -1.39 29.88
CA CYS A 4 6.98 -0.57 29.04
C CYS A 4 5.49 -0.80 29.34
N CYS A 5 4.88 0.06 30.15
CA CYS A 5 3.43 0.26 30.19
C CYS A 5 3.02 1.28 29.11
N SER A 6 2.18 0.89 28.14
CA SER A 6 1.12 1.76 27.55
C SER A 6 0.38 1.21 26.30
N LEU A 7 0.68 0.02 25.76
CA LEU A 7 -0.09 -0.53 24.62
C LEU A 7 -1.43 -1.23 24.98
N GLY A 8 -1.77 -1.34 26.26
CA GLY A 8 -2.92 -2.12 26.74
C GLY A 8 -4.31 -1.45 26.69
N ARG A 9 -4.44 -0.21 26.20
CA ARG A 9 -5.73 0.53 26.26
C ARG A 9 -6.52 0.61 24.96
N TYR A 10 -5.95 0.26 23.80
CA TYR A 10 -6.68 0.35 22.52
C TYR A 10 -7.31 -0.98 22.06
N VAL A 11 -6.92 -2.12 22.63
CA VAL A 11 -7.36 -3.44 22.14
C VAL A 11 -8.52 -4.03 22.96
N HIS A 12 -8.66 -3.67 24.25
CA HIS A 12 -9.69 -4.28 25.11
C HIS A 12 -11.04 -3.57 25.15
N GLY A 13 -11.16 -2.33 24.67
CA GLY A 13 -12.45 -1.62 24.61
C GLY A 13 -13.37 -2.05 23.46
N GLN A 14 -12.80 -2.60 22.38
CA GLN A 14 -13.54 -2.93 21.15
C GLN A 14 -13.94 -4.41 21.03
N GLU A 15 -13.25 -5.34 21.70
CA GLU A 15 -13.53 -6.78 21.58
C GLU A 15 -14.90 -7.22 22.14
N ALA A 16 -15.41 -6.53 23.17
CA ALA A 16 -16.69 -6.89 23.80
C ALA A 16 -17.90 -6.37 23.01
N ILE A 17 -17.77 -5.19 22.39
CA ILE A 17 -18.81 -4.60 21.53
C ILE A 17 -18.86 -5.37 20.19
N ASP A 18 -17.70 -5.74 19.65
CA ASP A 18 -17.58 -6.41 18.35
C ASP A 18 -18.12 -7.86 18.36
N ARG A 19 -17.99 -8.61 19.47
CA ARG A 19 -18.57 -9.98 19.56
C ARG A 19 -20.09 -10.00 19.59
N ARG A 20 -20.71 -9.04 20.29
CA ARG A 20 -22.18 -9.00 20.42
C ARG A 20 -22.84 -8.42 19.16
N LEU A 21 -22.17 -7.48 18.49
CA LEU A 21 -22.60 -6.95 17.19
C LEU A 21 -22.43 -7.98 16.05
N LYS A 22 -21.35 -8.78 16.07
CA LYS A 22 -21.08 -9.86 15.10
C LYS A 22 -22.16 -10.95 15.10
N PHE A 23 -22.61 -11.37 16.27
CA PHE A 23 -23.63 -12.42 16.37
C PHE A 23 -24.96 -11.96 15.75
N LEU A 24 -25.39 -10.73 16.04
CA LEU A 24 -26.62 -10.14 15.52
C LEU A 24 -26.58 -9.86 14.00
N THR A 25 -25.41 -9.52 13.44
CA THR A 25 -25.26 -9.28 11.99
C THR A 25 -25.11 -10.56 11.16
N MET A 26 -24.55 -11.63 11.74
CA MET A 26 -24.56 -12.97 11.12
C MET A 26 -25.98 -13.56 11.10
N ASP A 27 -26.74 -13.45 12.20
CA ASP A 27 -28.12 -13.95 12.27
C ASP A 27 -29.06 -13.26 11.28
N SER A 28 -28.78 -11.97 10.98
CA SER A 28 -29.52 -11.22 9.93
C SER A 28 -29.01 -11.46 8.50
N GLY A 29 -28.00 -12.32 8.31
CA GLY A 29 -27.44 -12.68 7.00
C GLY A 29 -26.63 -11.57 6.32
N ARG A 30 -26.33 -10.47 7.03
CA ARG A 30 -25.63 -9.29 6.48
C ARG A 30 -24.13 -9.48 6.33
N VAL A 31 -23.53 -10.33 7.17
CA VAL A 31 -22.10 -10.63 7.17
C VAL A 31 -21.89 -12.12 6.91
N VAL A 32 -20.99 -12.43 5.97
CA VAL A 32 -20.62 -13.79 5.59
C VAL A 32 -19.23 -14.10 6.10
N ARG A 33 -19.04 -15.31 6.65
CA ARG A 33 -17.73 -15.86 6.99
C ARG A 33 -17.21 -16.68 5.82
N GLY A 34 -15.95 -16.48 5.45
CA GLY A 34 -15.34 -17.19 4.33
C GLY A 34 -13.83 -17.12 4.33
N ARG A 35 -13.22 -17.59 3.24
CA ARG A 35 -11.78 -17.44 2.97
C ARG A 35 -11.62 -16.60 1.72
N PHE A 36 -11.33 -15.32 1.90
CA PHE A 36 -11.20 -14.34 0.81
C PHE A 36 -9.74 -14.05 0.50
N ILE A 37 -8.88 -14.12 1.52
CA ILE A 37 -7.45 -13.86 1.43
C ILE A 37 -6.68 -15.13 1.79
N LEU A 38 -5.78 -15.56 0.90
CA LEU A 38 -4.85 -16.66 1.13
C LEU A 38 -3.81 -16.26 2.19
N GLY A 39 -3.41 -17.21 3.04
CA GLY A 39 -2.45 -16.96 4.13
C GLY A 39 -3.03 -16.34 5.40
N LEU A 40 -4.27 -15.87 5.37
CA LEU A 40 -5.00 -15.44 6.57
C LEU A 40 -5.82 -16.59 7.18
N GLY A 41 -5.94 -16.59 8.50
CA GLY A 41 -6.77 -17.55 9.24
C GLY A 41 -8.25 -17.47 8.85
N ALA A 42 -9.04 -18.48 9.23
CA ALA A 42 -10.45 -18.64 8.83
C ALA A 42 -11.42 -17.62 9.48
N ALA A 43 -10.92 -16.61 10.19
CA ALA A 43 -11.70 -15.56 10.82
C ALA A 43 -11.76 -14.32 9.91
N GLN A 44 -12.27 -14.49 8.69
CA GLN A 44 -12.47 -13.40 7.73
C GLN A 44 -13.96 -13.19 7.52
N PHE A 45 -14.36 -11.92 7.49
CA PHE A 45 -15.75 -11.50 7.43
C PHE A 45 -15.88 -10.34 6.46
N ALA A 46 -16.91 -10.40 5.62
CA ALA A 46 -17.28 -9.32 4.71
C ALA A 46 -18.80 -9.30 4.58
N ASP A 47 -19.38 -8.16 4.22
CA ASP A 47 -20.79 -8.14 3.83
C ASP A 47 -20.98 -8.84 2.47
N ARG A 48 -22.22 -9.26 2.19
CA ARG A 48 -22.53 -10.04 0.99
C ARG A 48 -22.22 -9.27 -0.30
N ALA A 49 -22.49 -7.96 -0.37
CA ALA A 49 -22.22 -7.16 -1.55
C ALA A 49 -20.71 -7.06 -1.81
N THR A 50 -19.89 -6.96 -0.76
CA THR A 50 -18.43 -7.04 -0.87
C THR A 50 -17.97 -8.39 -1.40
N VAL A 51 -18.55 -9.51 -0.91
CA VAL A 51 -18.21 -10.86 -1.42
C VAL A 51 -18.56 -11.01 -2.89
N ASP A 52 -19.74 -10.55 -3.31
CA ASP A 52 -20.16 -10.63 -4.70
C ASP A 52 -19.26 -9.76 -5.59
N ARG A 53 -18.89 -8.56 -5.12
CA ARG A 53 -17.93 -7.72 -5.83
C ARG A 53 -16.55 -8.36 -5.96
N LEU A 54 -16.07 -9.08 -4.94
CA LEU A 54 -14.82 -9.82 -5.01
C LEU A 54 -14.87 -10.96 -6.04
N ARG A 55 -16.03 -11.61 -6.21
CA ARG A 55 -16.23 -12.63 -7.26
C ARG A 55 -16.20 -12.03 -8.65
N GLU A 56 -16.93 -10.92 -8.86
CA GLU A 56 -16.89 -10.18 -10.13
C GLU A 56 -15.46 -9.75 -10.47
N LEU A 57 -14.71 -9.24 -9.49
CA LEU A 57 -13.30 -8.86 -9.69
C LEU A 57 -12.39 -10.06 -9.99
N ALA A 58 -12.69 -11.25 -9.44
CA ALA A 58 -11.95 -12.47 -9.74
C ALA A 58 -12.23 -13.01 -11.15
N GLU A 59 -13.39 -12.69 -11.73
CA GLU A 59 -13.76 -13.04 -13.11
C GLU A 59 -13.18 -12.06 -14.14
N ILE A 60 -12.83 -10.83 -13.72
CA ILE A 60 -12.16 -9.86 -14.59
C ILE A 60 -10.69 -10.26 -14.77
N THR A 61 -10.43 -11.00 -15.84
CA THR A 61 -9.08 -11.22 -16.38
C THR A 61 -8.59 -9.94 -17.05
N SER A 62 -8.16 -8.95 -16.25
CA SER A 62 -7.49 -7.76 -16.78
C SER A 62 -6.04 -8.08 -17.14
N THR A 63 -5.59 -7.61 -18.31
CA THR A 63 -4.23 -7.81 -18.82
C THR A 63 -3.16 -7.12 -17.96
N ALA A 64 -3.51 -6.11 -17.17
CA ALA A 64 -2.62 -5.45 -16.21
C ALA A 64 -3.30 -5.37 -14.84
N ALA A 65 -2.64 -5.88 -13.80
CA ALA A 65 -3.19 -5.85 -12.46
C ALA A 65 -3.38 -4.39 -11.99
N PRO A 66 -4.55 -4.03 -11.44
CA PRO A 66 -4.77 -2.68 -10.93
C PRO A 66 -3.85 -2.40 -9.75
N ALA A 67 -3.25 -1.21 -9.73
CA ALA A 67 -2.43 -0.76 -8.61
C ALA A 67 -3.22 0.15 -7.66
N VAL A 68 -3.00 -0.03 -6.35
CA VAL A 68 -3.53 0.82 -5.29
C VAL A 68 -2.40 1.34 -4.42
N ALA A 69 -2.43 2.65 -4.13
CA ALA A 69 -1.52 3.28 -3.21
C ALA A 69 -2.25 3.69 -1.92
N VAL A 70 -1.70 3.27 -0.79
CA VAL A 70 -2.24 3.56 0.55
C VAL A 70 -1.11 4.00 1.48
N SER A 71 -1.47 4.71 2.56
CA SER A 71 -0.48 5.01 3.60
C SER A 71 -0.02 3.70 4.24
N ALA A 72 1.27 3.61 4.59
CA ALA A 72 1.80 2.44 5.27
C ALA A 72 1.16 2.20 6.65
N VAL A 73 0.61 3.24 7.29
CA VAL A 73 -0.12 3.14 8.57
C VAL A 73 -1.63 2.92 8.40
N ASP A 74 -2.12 2.89 7.16
CA ASP A 74 -3.53 2.62 6.87
C ASP A 74 -3.91 1.20 7.33
N PRO A 75 -5.08 0.98 7.95
CA PRO A 75 -5.57 -0.35 8.30
C PRO A 75 -5.65 -1.32 7.11
N ALA A 76 -5.87 -0.80 5.89
CA ALA A 76 -5.91 -1.58 4.66
C ALA A 76 -4.52 -1.98 4.13
N SER A 77 -3.42 -1.44 4.67
CA SER A 77 -2.07 -1.87 4.30
C SER A 77 -1.74 -3.22 4.98
N PRO A 78 -1.55 -4.31 4.21
CA PRO A 78 -1.29 -5.63 4.79
C PRO A 78 0.18 -5.81 5.22
N TYR A 79 1.09 -5.02 4.67
CA TYR A 79 2.53 -5.14 4.93
C TYR A 79 2.93 -4.54 6.28
N GLY A 80 3.75 -5.29 7.03
CA GLY A 80 4.18 -4.92 8.38
C GLY A 80 3.12 -5.14 9.46
N THR A 81 2.00 -5.79 9.13
CA THR A 81 0.95 -6.23 10.06
C THR A 81 0.68 -7.71 9.88
N ILE A 82 0.14 -8.07 8.71
CA ILE A 82 -0.28 -9.41 8.33
C ILE A 82 0.79 -10.07 7.47
N LEU A 83 1.28 -9.33 6.47
CA LEU A 83 2.33 -9.79 5.56
C LEU A 83 3.69 -9.26 6.03
N PRO A 84 4.75 -10.08 5.99
CA PRO A 84 6.10 -9.58 6.18
C PRO A 84 6.47 -8.65 5.03
N TRP A 85 7.38 -7.72 5.29
CA TRP A 85 7.97 -6.90 4.23
C TRP A 85 8.80 -7.79 3.29
N PRO A 86 8.64 -7.68 1.97
CA PRO A 86 9.49 -8.39 1.03
C PRO A 86 10.95 -7.97 1.17
N SER A 87 11.88 -8.89 0.90
CA SER A 87 13.30 -8.56 0.82
C SER A 87 13.57 -7.60 -0.35
N HIS A 88 14.52 -6.70 -0.17
CA HIS A 88 14.94 -5.75 -1.21
C HIS A 88 16.47 -5.77 -1.35
N PRO A 89 17.04 -5.63 -2.57
CA PRO A 89 18.49 -5.67 -2.79
C PRO A 89 19.29 -4.65 -1.96
N THR A 90 18.71 -3.47 -1.72
CA THR A 90 19.31 -2.41 -0.88
C THR A 90 19.27 -2.72 0.62
N ARG A 91 18.73 -3.87 1.03
CA ARG A 91 18.50 -4.28 2.43
C ARG A 91 17.70 -3.27 3.24
N VAL A 92 16.88 -2.44 2.58
CA VAL A 92 15.92 -1.57 3.28
C VAL A 92 15.00 -2.42 4.13
N ARG A 93 14.66 -1.90 5.32
CA ARG A 93 13.61 -2.45 6.17
C ARG A 93 12.47 -1.44 6.23
N PRO A 94 11.45 -1.57 5.36
CA PRO A 94 10.30 -0.68 5.40
C PRO A 94 9.62 -0.71 6.77
N ALA A 95 9.00 0.41 7.12
CA ALA A 95 8.28 0.56 8.38
C ALA A 95 6.94 1.28 8.15
N ARG A 96 5.94 0.92 8.98
CA ARG A 96 4.64 1.59 9.03
C ARG A 96 4.79 2.93 9.76
N ARG A 97 5.15 3.97 9.01
CA ARG A 97 5.33 5.35 9.52
C ARG A 97 4.35 6.30 8.83
N THR A 98 3.86 7.29 9.56
CA THR A 98 3.03 8.35 8.99
C THR A 98 3.77 9.05 7.87
N GLY A 99 3.10 9.26 6.74
CA GLY A 99 3.70 9.82 5.53
C GLY A 99 4.55 8.84 4.72
N ALA A 100 4.65 7.56 5.10
CA ALA A 100 5.11 6.52 4.19
C ALA A 100 3.93 5.97 3.38
N PHE A 101 4.19 5.56 2.15
CA PHE A 101 3.19 4.95 1.26
C PHE A 101 3.67 3.60 0.74
N VAL A 102 2.73 2.68 0.56
CA VAL A 102 2.92 1.43 -0.15
C VAL A 102 2.05 1.43 -1.39
N VAL A 103 2.57 0.90 -2.48
CA VAL A 103 1.80 0.66 -3.70
C VAL A 103 1.77 -0.82 -3.97
N ILE A 104 0.57 -1.36 -4.12
CA ILE A 104 0.30 -2.78 -4.28
C ILE A 104 -0.34 -2.99 -5.64
N SER A 105 0.17 -3.92 -6.42
CA SER A 105 -0.43 -4.35 -7.70
C SER A 105 -0.44 -5.87 -7.77
N GLY A 106 -1.56 -6.45 -8.18
CA GLY A 106 -1.72 -7.91 -8.27
C GLY A 106 -1.42 -8.64 -6.96
N GLY A 107 -1.67 -8.01 -5.81
CA GLY A 107 -1.35 -8.55 -4.47
C GLY A 107 0.11 -8.36 -4.01
N HIS A 108 1.00 -7.87 -4.86
CA HIS A 108 2.43 -7.72 -4.57
C HIS A 108 2.78 -6.27 -4.27
N LEU A 109 3.73 -6.05 -3.35
CA LEU A 109 4.32 -4.73 -3.12
C LEU A 109 5.13 -4.34 -4.35
N VAL A 110 4.83 -3.18 -4.94
CA VAL A 110 5.49 -2.66 -6.13
C VAL A 110 6.35 -1.44 -5.79
N LEU A 111 5.83 -0.52 -4.99
CA LEU A 111 6.57 0.65 -4.52
C LEU A 111 6.46 0.81 -3.02
N TYR A 112 7.54 1.28 -2.41
CA TYR A 112 7.53 1.82 -1.05
C TYR A 112 8.13 3.23 -1.07
N LEU A 113 7.32 4.23 -0.74
CA LEU A 113 7.77 5.61 -0.53
C LEU A 113 8.01 5.80 0.97
N GLN A 114 9.24 6.12 1.33
CA GLN A 114 9.60 6.36 2.72
C GLN A 114 8.96 7.65 3.24
N GLN A 115 8.77 7.72 4.56
CA GLN A 115 8.33 8.93 5.25
C GLN A 115 9.14 10.16 4.80
N GLY A 116 8.42 11.24 4.48
CA GLY A 116 9.00 12.50 3.99
C GLY A 116 9.31 12.50 2.50
N GLY A 117 9.04 11.41 1.78
CA GLY A 117 9.05 11.32 0.32
C GLY A 117 10.43 11.37 -0.35
N LYS A 118 11.51 11.48 0.41
CA LYS A 118 12.87 11.63 -0.13
C LYS A 118 13.41 10.39 -0.84
N GLN A 119 12.89 9.21 -0.50
CA GLN A 119 13.40 7.94 -0.99
C GLN A 119 12.26 7.02 -1.41
N LEU A 120 12.36 6.52 -2.64
CA LEU A 120 11.45 5.56 -3.24
C LEU A 120 12.19 4.24 -3.46
N PHE A 121 11.52 3.13 -3.16
CA PHE A 121 12.01 1.78 -3.42
C PHE A 121 11.07 1.06 -4.39
N THR A 122 11.63 0.31 -5.33
CA THR A 122 10.90 -0.41 -6.37
C THR A 122 11.14 -1.90 -6.22
N TYR A 123 10.07 -2.68 -6.13
CA TYR A 123 10.14 -4.13 -5.98
C TYR A 123 9.88 -4.88 -7.30
N LEU A 124 9.62 -4.14 -8.38
CA LEU A 124 9.61 -4.67 -9.73
C LEU A 124 11.02 -4.63 -10.31
N GLU A 125 11.44 -5.72 -10.95
CA GLU A 125 12.64 -5.74 -11.78
C GLU A 125 12.31 -5.12 -13.16
N PRO A 126 13.17 -4.23 -13.68
CA PRO A 126 12.92 -3.54 -14.93
C PRO A 126 13.31 -4.42 -16.12
N ASP A 127 12.57 -5.50 -16.38
CA ASP A 127 12.82 -6.37 -17.53
C ASP A 127 11.53 -6.68 -18.30
N GLY A 128 11.21 -5.81 -19.26
CA GLY A 128 10.17 -6.05 -20.27
C GLY A 128 9.10 -4.95 -20.40
N PRO A 129 8.29 -5.01 -21.47
CA PRO A 129 7.21 -4.05 -21.72
C PRO A 129 6.11 -4.13 -20.66
N GLU A 130 5.80 -5.33 -20.17
CA GLU A 130 4.77 -5.56 -19.14
C GLU A 130 5.16 -4.90 -17.80
N GLN A 131 6.43 -5.00 -17.41
CA GLN A 131 6.98 -4.41 -16.18
C GLN A 131 6.99 -2.89 -16.28
N THR A 132 7.25 -2.35 -17.47
CA THR A 132 7.18 -0.90 -17.75
C THR A 132 5.75 -0.39 -17.59
N GLU A 133 4.76 -1.12 -18.12
CA GLU A 133 3.35 -0.78 -17.96
C GLU A 133 2.91 -0.88 -16.49
N ALA A 134 3.26 -1.96 -15.80
CA ALA A 134 2.97 -2.15 -14.38
C ALA A 134 3.56 -1.02 -13.51
N MET A 135 4.79 -0.58 -13.83
CA MET A 135 5.43 0.56 -13.16
C MET A 135 4.68 1.86 -13.40
N ALA A 136 4.24 2.13 -14.64
CA ALA A 136 3.46 3.32 -14.97
C ALA A 136 2.11 3.35 -14.22
N VAL A 137 1.43 2.21 -14.15
CA VAL A 137 0.19 2.05 -13.39
C VAL A 137 0.43 2.27 -11.89
N ALA A 138 1.51 1.73 -11.33
CA ALA A 138 1.89 1.92 -9.93
C ALA A 138 2.22 3.38 -9.58
N LEU A 139 2.98 4.08 -10.43
CA LEU A 139 3.29 5.50 -10.26
C LEU A 139 2.04 6.38 -10.37
N THR A 140 1.10 6.01 -11.24
CA THR A 140 -0.20 6.69 -11.35
C THR A 140 -1.05 6.49 -10.09
N ALA A 141 -1.06 5.29 -9.51
CA ALA A 141 -1.72 5.05 -8.23
C ALA A 141 -1.09 5.87 -7.10
N LEU A 142 0.25 5.93 -7.06
CA LEU A 142 0.99 6.75 -6.10
C LEU A 142 0.62 8.24 -6.22
N SER A 143 0.67 8.81 -7.43
CA SER A 143 0.36 10.23 -7.65
C SER A 143 -1.08 10.56 -7.24
N LYS A 144 -2.04 9.69 -7.55
CA LYS A 144 -3.43 9.83 -7.08
C LYS A 144 -3.52 9.85 -5.56
N ALA A 145 -2.81 8.97 -4.86
CA ALA A 145 -2.82 8.94 -3.40
C ALA A 145 -2.17 10.18 -2.77
N LEU A 146 -1.02 10.61 -3.32
CA LEU A 146 -0.34 11.83 -2.89
C LEU A 146 -1.18 13.09 -3.13
N GLY A 147 -1.92 13.13 -4.25
CA GLY A 147 -2.78 14.26 -4.62
C GLY A 147 -4.05 14.40 -3.77
N ARG A 148 -4.39 13.42 -2.92
CA ARG A 148 -5.52 13.53 -1.98
C ARG A 148 -5.26 14.57 -0.88
N ASP A 149 -4.00 14.81 -0.54
CA ASP A 149 -3.60 15.84 0.41
C ASP A 149 -2.67 16.86 -0.25
N ARG A 150 -3.22 18.04 -0.58
CA ARG A 150 -2.48 19.14 -1.22
C ARG A 150 -1.37 19.73 -0.37
N ARG A 151 -1.30 19.40 0.93
CA ARG A 151 -0.20 19.81 1.81
C ARG A 151 1.02 18.92 1.65
N TYR A 152 0.88 17.77 1.01
CA TYR A 152 1.97 16.83 0.84
C TYR A 152 2.96 17.36 -0.21
N ARG A 153 4.11 17.89 0.26
CA ARG A 153 5.15 18.50 -0.57
C ARG A 153 6.50 17.94 -0.20
N PHE A 154 7.26 17.50 -1.18
CA PHE A 154 8.59 16.92 -0.95
C PHE A 154 9.43 16.92 -2.22
N THR A 155 10.73 16.70 -2.05
CA THR A 155 11.63 16.37 -3.16
C THR A 155 12.04 14.92 -3.02
N LEU A 156 11.72 14.10 -4.02
CA LEU A 156 12.26 12.77 -4.19
C LEU A 156 13.72 12.92 -4.62
N GLU A 157 14.64 12.40 -3.81
CA GLU A 157 16.08 12.52 -4.01
C GLU A 157 16.68 11.18 -4.49
N LEU A 158 16.17 10.06 -3.98
CA LEU A 158 16.73 8.73 -4.19
C LEU A 158 15.70 7.71 -4.70
N VAL A 159 16.13 6.85 -5.61
CA VAL A 159 15.43 5.62 -6.02
C VAL A 159 16.37 4.45 -5.80
N ASN A 160 15.96 3.46 -4.99
CA ASN A 160 16.78 2.30 -4.62
C ASN A 160 18.17 2.69 -4.08
N GLY A 161 18.26 3.81 -3.35
CA GLY A 161 19.51 4.33 -2.79
C GLY A 161 20.38 5.12 -3.75
N ASN A 162 20.02 5.20 -5.04
CA ASN A 162 20.75 5.97 -6.05
C ASN A 162 20.06 7.31 -6.34
N PRO A 163 20.79 8.36 -6.75
CA PRO A 163 20.19 9.64 -7.14
C PRO A 163 19.10 9.48 -8.20
N VAL A 164 17.89 9.99 -7.93
CA VAL A 164 16.72 9.83 -8.80
C VAL A 164 16.97 10.31 -10.22
N ARG A 165 17.82 11.33 -10.40
CA ARG A 165 18.16 11.90 -11.71
C ARG A 165 18.79 10.90 -12.67
N HIS A 166 19.45 9.87 -12.15
CA HIS A 166 20.08 8.83 -12.96
C HIS A 166 19.16 7.62 -13.16
N SER A 167 17.92 7.67 -12.65
CA SER A 167 16.97 6.58 -12.78
C SER A 167 16.24 6.60 -14.12
N HIS A 168 16.01 5.44 -14.70
CA HIS A 168 15.13 5.26 -15.86
C HIS A 168 13.67 5.65 -15.57
N LEU A 169 13.29 5.81 -14.29
CA LEU A 169 11.94 6.23 -13.89
C LEU A 169 11.67 7.72 -14.04
N VAL A 170 12.68 8.55 -14.32
CA VAL A 170 12.50 10.01 -14.42
C VAL A 170 11.39 10.41 -15.40
N PRO A 171 11.31 9.87 -16.64
CA PRO A 171 10.23 10.21 -17.55
C PRO A 171 8.84 9.83 -17.01
N ALA A 172 8.70 8.64 -16.42
CA ALA A 172 7.45 8.17 -15.86
C ALA A 172 7.00 8.98 -14.63
N LEU A 173 7.94 9.33 -13.74
CA LEU A 173 7.68 10.21 -12.59
C LEU A 173 7.21 11.60 -13.04
N LYS A 174 7.83 12.15 -14.09
CA LYS A 174 7.39 13.42 -14.68
C LYS A 174 5.98 13.33 -15.27
N ALA A 175 5.68 12.25 -16.00
CA ALA A 175 4.36 12.03 -16.59
C ALA A 175 3.23 12.00 -15.55
N VAL A 176 3.51 11.58 -14.31
CA VAL A 176 2.53 11.55 -13.22
C VAL A 176 2.52 12.81 -12.34
N GLY A 177 3.29 13.86 -12.70
CA GLY A 177 3.21 15.18 -12.08
C GLY A 177 4.42 15.62 -11.25
N PHE A 178 5.52 14.85 -11.22
CA PHE A 178 6.75 15.33 -10.59
C PHE A 178 7.48 16.34 -11.48
N SER A 179 8.08 17.37 -10.90
CA SER A 179 8.86 18.40 -11.61
C SER A 179 10.34 18.31 -11.29
N SER A 180 11.22 18.69 -12.21
CA SER A 180 12.66 18.67 -11.97
C SER A 180 13.11 19.84 -11.09
N VAL A 181 13.95 19.55 -10.09
CA VAL A 181 14.62 20.55 -9.24
C VAL A 181 16.09 20.16 -9.02
N PRO A 182 16.98 21.10 -8.63
CA PRO A 182 18.42 20.80 -8.46
C PRO A 182 18.72 19.67 -7.46
N LYS A 183 17.82 19.37 -6.51
CA LYS A 183 17.98 18.26 -5.55
C LYS A 183 17.34 16.93 -5.97
N GLY A 184 16.43 16.92 -6.94
CA GLY A 184 15.81 15.70 -7.44
C GLY A 184 14.53 15.98 -8.23
N LEU A 185 13.46 15.27 -7.87
CA LEU A 185 12.13 15.46 -8.45
C LEU A 185 11.16 15.96 -7.37
N TYR A 186 10.57 17.14 -7.58
CA TYR A 186 9.66 17.78 -6.65
C TYR A 186 8.20 17.34 -6.89
N TRP A 187 7.50 17.05 -5.79
CA TRP A 187 6.06 16.85 -5.74
C TRP A 187 5.42 17.97 -4.92
N GLY A 188 4.36 18.57 -5.43
CA GLY A 188 3.58 19.59 -4.72
C GLY A 188 2.43 20.20 -5.51
N ASN A 189 1.76 19.40 -6.35
CA ASN A 189 0.56 19.78 -7.12
C ASN A 189 -0.68 20.02 -6.22
#